data_AF-A0A2V5TR34-F1
#
_entry.id   AF-A0A2V5TR34-F1
#
_cell.length_a   1.000
_cell.length_b   1.000
_cell.length_c   1.000
_cell.angle_alpha   90.00
_cell.angle_beta   90.00
_cell.angle_gamma   90.00
#
_symmetry.space_group_name_H-M   'P 1'
#
loop_
_entity.id
_entity.type
_entity.pdbx_description
1 polymer ?
#
loop_
_entity_poly.entity_id
_entity_poly.type
_entity_poly.pdbx_seq_one_letter_code
_entity_poly.pdbx_strand_id
1 'polypeptide(L)'
;MNKRTKIALYVLLALSACLFIWRFQSNYARLMKEGETKTDTDLVNIKVPDYQRMAAPAKTDYHLGGWGAGMVLSLVGLGLMVAHDISGLVGGRALKVIYNDEGEGMANPDYEKAEEKWANGNFLEAIQLMRDYLKQNPREQHVALRIAEIYEKDLQNFLAAALEYEEVLKQKLPPERWGWAAIHLCNLYTSKLNQSDKAIALLQRIVADYGATGAAEKARKRLAQLEDEGVALPSAEPPPAPAAPASNLPPGFAPKK
;
A
#
# COMPACT_ATOMS: atom_id res chain seq x y z
N MET A 1 17.74 3.10 15.74
CA MET A 1 18.26 4.33 16.39
C MET A 1 17.49 4.57 17.68
N ASN A 2 18.16 4.79 18.81
CA ASN A 2 17.50 4.97 20.11
C ASN A 2 16.65 6.26 20.12
N LYS A 3 15.52 6.28 20.86
CA LYS A 3 14.60 7.44 20.88
C LYS A 3 15.31 8.76 21.21
N ARG A 4 16.28 8.73 22.14
CA ARG A 4 17.07 9.91 22.54
C ARG A 4 17.95 10.44 21.42
N THR A 5 18.63 9.57 20.67
CA THR A 5 19.49 10.00 19.57
C THR A 5 18.68 10.54 18.40
N LYS A 6 17.49 9.96 18.16
CA LYS A 6 16.54 10.46 17.17
C LYS A 6 16.03 11.88 17.49
N ILE A 7 15.62 12.11 18.73
CA ILE A 7 15.16 13.43 19.19
C ILE A 7 16.28 14.46 19.08
N ALA A 8 17.49 14.10 19.50
CA ALA A 8 18.65 14.98 19.37
C ALA A 8 18.92 15.36 17.90
N LEU A 9 18.75 14.41 16.96
CA LEU A 9 18.97 14.65 15.53
C LEU A 9 17.89 15.56 14.92
N TYR A 10 16.62 15.40 15.32
CA TYR A 10 15.55 16.31 14.92
C TYR A 10 15.78 17.74 15.41
N VAL A 11 16.14 17.88 16.70
CA VAL A 11 16.42 19.19 17.28
C VAL A 11 17.61 19.84 16.57
N LEU A 12 18.67 19.08 16.30
CA LEU A 12 19.84 19.56 15.58
C LEU A 12 19.48 20.05 14.16
N LEU A 13 18.73 19.25 13.40
CA LEU A 13 18.32 19.61 12.03
C LEU A 13 17.34 20.78 11.98
N ALA A 14 16.43 20.88 12.95
CA ALA A 14 15.51 22.01 13.05
C ALA A 14 16.26 23.31 13.40
N LEU A 15 17.20 23.24 14.36
CA LEU A 15 18.03 24.39 14.72
C LEU A 15 18.95 24.81 13.58
N SER A 16 19.54 23.85 12.84
CA SER A 16 20.34 24.16 11.66
C SER A 16 19.50 24.81 10.57
N ALA A 17 18.31 24.27 10.26
CA ALA A 17 17.40 24.84 9.28
C ALA A 17 17.02 26.28 9.65
N CYS A 18 16.64 26.56 10.90
CA CYS A 18 16.34 27.91 11.38
C CYS A 18 17.53 28.86 11.23
N LEU A 19 18.74 28.41 11.59
CA LEU A 19 19.96 29.21 11.46
C LEU A 19 20.30 29.51 10.01
N PHE A 20 20.19 28.52 9.12
CA PHE A 20 20.45 28.66 7.69
C PHE A 20 19.43 29.59 7.01
N ILE A 21 18.15 29.46 7.34
CA ILE A 21 17.07 30.34 6.84
C ILE A 21 17.33 31.78 7.27
N TRP A 22 17.63 32.00 8.56
CA TRP A 22 17.88 33.34 9.09
C TRP A 22 19.12 33.99 8.44
N ARG A 23 20.21 33.23 8.28
CA ARG A 23 21.43 33.71 7.60
C ARG A 23 21.18 33.98 6.12
N PHE A 24 20.43 33.12 5.44
CA PHE A 24 20.09 33.29 4.03
C PHE A 24 19.24 34.54 3.81
N GLN A 25 18.16 34.71 4.58
CA GLN A 25 17.30 35.90 4.51
C GLN A 25 18.07 37.19 4.82
N SER A 26 18.93 37.17 5.82
CA SER A 26 19.75 38.34 6.19
C SER A 26 20.72 38.75 5.07
N ASN A 27 21.36 37.78 4.40
CA ASN A 27 22.25 38.05 3.27
C ASN A 27 21.47 38.45 2.01
N TYR A 28 20.34 37.80 1.73
CA TYR A 28 19.47 38.12 0.61
C TYR A 28 18.91 39.55 0.73
N ALA A 29 18.42 39.94 1.91
CA ALA A 29 17.93 41.30 2.15
C ALA A 29 19.03 42.36 1.99
N ARG A 30 20.28 42.05 2.34
CA ARG A 30 21.43 42.94 2.09
C ARG A 30 21.72 43.09 0.60
N LEU A 31 21.70 41.99 -0.14
CA LEU A 31 21.89 42.00 -1.59
C LEU A 31 20.81 42.83 -2.31
N MET A 32 19.54 42.67 -1.90
CA MET A 32 18.42 43.43 -2.49
C MET A 32 18.52 44.92 -2.16
N LYS A 33 18.95 45.30 -0.94
CA LYS A 33 19.17 46.70 -0.58
C LYS A 33 20.31 47.36 -1.36
N GLU A 34 21.39 46.64 -1.66
CA GLU A 34 22.46 47.17 -2.51
C GLU A 34 22.03 47.30 -3.98
N GLY A 35 21.16 46.39 -4.46
CA GLY A 35 20.61 46.43 -5.82
C GLY A 35 19.73 47.65 -6.11
N GLU A 36 19.02 48.18 -5.11
CA GLU A 36 18.14 49.35 -5.28
C GLU A 36 18.91 50.68 -5.33
N THR A 37 20.10 50.79 -4.73
CA THR A 37 20.83 52.07 -4.60
C THR A 37 21.65 52.52 -5.82
N LYS A 38 21.49 51.90 -7.00
CA LYS A 38 22.26 52.25 -8.21
C LYS A 38 21.45 52.45 -9.49
N THR A 39 20.18 52.85 -9.37
CA THR A 39 19.50 53.54 -10.48
C THR A 39 19.49 55.02 -10.16
N ASP A 40 20.64 55.66 -10.39
CA ASP A 40 20.74 57.11 -10.51
C ASP A 40 19.88 57.51 -11.72
N THR A 41 18.60 57.76 -11.47
CA THR A 41 17.61 58.12 -12.49
C THR A 41 17.48 59.63 -12.54
N ASP A 42 18.58 60.35 -12.33
CA ASP A 42 18.66 61.78 -12.52
C ASP A 42 18.95 62.06 -14.01
N LEU A 43 17.88 62.10 -14.81
CA LEU A 43 17.90 62.38 -16.26
C LEU A 43 18.47 63.77 -16.60
N VAL A 44 18.75 64.61 -15.59
CA VAL A 44 19.20 65.99 -15.76
C VAL A 44 20.73 66.14 -15.63
N ASN A 45 21.44 65.16 -15.07
CA ASN A 45 22.90 65.25 -14.93
C ASN A 45 23.61 63.95 -15.34
N ILE A 46 23.72 63.73 -16.65
CA ILE A 46 24.43 62.59 -17.23
C ILE A 46 25.94 62.79 -17.05
N LYS A 47 26.51 62.22 -16.00
CA LYS A 47 27.96 62.08 -15.87
C LYS A 47 28.42 60.91 -16.73
N VAL A 48 28.98 61.21 -17.90
CA VAL A 48 29.45 60.19 -18.85
C VAL A 48 30.46 59.28 -18.14
N PRO A 49 30.25 57.95 -18.09
CA PRO A 49 31.16 57.04 -17.42
C PRO A 49 32.51 57.04 -18.14
N ASP A 50 33.60 57.21 -17.39
CA ASP A 50 34.96 57.06 -17.90
C ASP A 50 35.28 55.57 -18.05
N TYR A 51 35.06 55.03 -19.25
CA TYR A 51 35.26 53.61 -19.57
C TYR A 51 36.75 53.18 -19.55
N GLN A 52 37.69 54.11 -19.38
CA GLN A 52 39.12 53.76 -19.29
C GLN A 52 39.52 53.29 -17.88
N ARG A 53 38.69 53.53 -16.87
CA ARG A 53 38.86 52.89 -15.56
C ARG A 53 38.20 51.52 -15.60
N MET A 54 38.99 50.48 -15.87
CA MET A 54 38.57 49.10 -15.64
C MET A 54 37.87 49.02 -14.28
N ALA A 55 36.60 48.64 -14.28
CA ALA A 55 35.83 48.47 -13.07
C ALA A 55 36.59 47.51 -12.16
N ALA A 56 37.04 48.01 -11.00
CA ALA A 56 37.57 47.13 -9.97
C ALA A 56 36.52 46.04 -9.72
N PRO A 57 36.91 44.74 -9.68
CA PRO A 57 35.94 43.68 -9.49
C PRO A 57 35.15 43.97 -8.23
N ALA A 58 33.82 44.03 -8.34
CA ALA A 58 32.97 44.17 -7.18
C ALA A 58 33.33 43.04 -6.22
N LYS A 59 33.82 43.40 -5.03
CA LYS A 59 34.23 42.45 -4.01
C LYS A 59 32.97 41.85 -3.40
N THR A 60 32.32 40.95 -4.12
CA THR A 60 31.09 40.29 -3.69
C THR A 60 31.44 39.12 -2.76
N ASP A 61 31.73 39.44 -1.49
CA ASP A 61 31.87 38.47 -0.39
C ASP A 61 30.48 38.01 0.10
N TYR A 62 29.61 37.62 -0.83
CA TYR A 62 28.31 37.07 -0.51
C TYR A 62 28.39 35.55 -0.50
N HIS A 63 28.52 34.95 0.68
CA HIS A 63 28.42 33.50 0.89
C HIS A 63 26.98 32.95 0.69
N LEU A 64 26.17 33.60 -0.15
CA LEU A 64 24.77 33.28 -0.38
C LEU A 64 24.59 31.85 -0.90
N GLY A 65 25.49 31.39 -1.78
CA GLY A 65 25.50 30.01 -2.28
C GLY A 65 25.74 28.97 -1.18
N GLY A 66 26.67 29.23 -0.26
CA GLY A 66 26.97 28.33 0.86
C GLY A 66 25.82 28.23 1.85
N TRP A 67 25.23 29.37 2.23
CA TRP A 67 24.08 29.40 3.13
C TRP A 67 22.83 28.78 2.50
N GLY A 68 22.59 29.02 1.20
CA GLY A 68 21.50 28.41 0.44
C GLY A 68 21.62 26.89 0.34
N ALA A 69 22.82 26.38 0.05
CA ALA A 69 23.07 24.94 -0.01
C ALA A 69 22.84 24.26 1.37
N GLY A 70 23.30 24.88 2.46
CA GLY A 70 23.07 24.37 3.82
C GLY A 70 21.59 24.34 4.22
N MET A 71 20.81 25.33 3.78
CA MET A 71 19.36 25.38 3.97
C MET A 71 18.66 24.21 3.26
N VAL A 72 18.95 24.02 1.97
CA VAL A 72 18.33 22.94 1.17
C VAL A 72 18.65 21.57 1.76
N LEU A 73 19.92 21.32 2.11
CA LEU A 73 20.32 20.04 2.72
C LEU A 73 19.62 19.79 4.06
N SER A 74 19.48 20.81 4.90
CA SER A 74 18.79 20.68 6.19
C SER A 74 17.30 20.37 6.01
N LEU A 75 16.63 21.03 5.07
CA LEU A 75 15.21 20.82 4.79
C LEU A 75 14.94 19.45 4.16
N VAL A 76 15.78 19.02 3.21
CA VAL A 76 15.67 17.69 2.59
C VAL A 76 15.91 16.59 3.62
N GLY A 77 16.95 16.73 4.46
CA GLY A 77 17.23 15.77 5.53
C GLY A 77 16.07 15.65 6.53
N LEU A 78 15.50 16.79 6.95
CA LEU A 78 14.33 16.81 7.84
C LEU A 78 13.10 16.18 7.15
N GLY A 79 12.86 16.50 5.88
CA GLY A 79 11.77 15.95 5.08
C GLY A 79 11.85 14.43 4.93
N LEU A 80 13.02 13.88 4.59
CA LEU A 80 13.23 12.44 4.49
C LEU A 80 13.02 11.72 5.82
N MET A 81 13.48 12.32 6.92
CA MET A 81 13.33 11.74 8.25
C MET A 81 11.87 11.77 8.73
N VAL A 82 11.15 12.87 8.49
CA VAL A 82 9.70 12.96 8.74
C VAL A 82 8.94 11.98 7.85
N ALA A 83 9.29 11.85 6.57
CA ALA A 83 8.66 10.90 5.67
C ALA A 83 8.85 9.44 6.13
N HIS A 84 10.04 9.09 6.60
CA HIS A 84 10.31 7.76 7.14
C HIS A 84 9.46 7.45 8.39
N ASP A 85 9.28 8.43 9.27
CA ASP A 85 8.47 8.29 10.49
C ASP A 85 6.97 8.26 10.21
N ILE A 86 6.51 9.12 9.30
CA ILE A 86 5.12 9.17 8.87
C ILE A 86 4.79 7.91 8.06
N SER A 87 5.73 7.32 7.32
CA SER A 87 5.50 6.07 6.58
C SER A 87 5.07 4.92 7.49
N GLY A 88 5.66 4.79 8.69
CA GLY A 88 5.23 3.80 9.68
C GLY A 88 3.85 4.11 10.29
N LEU A 89 3.54 5.38 10.53
CA LEU A 89 2.26 5.82 11.11
C LEU A 89 1.10 5.79 10.11
N VAL A 90 1.35 6.15 8.86
CA VAL A 90 0.37 6.15 7.77
C VAL A 90 0.21 4.75 7.20
N GLY A 91 1.26 3.92 7.17
CA GLY A 91 1.12 2.49 6.85
C GLY A 91 0.14 1.79 7.79
N GLY A 92 0.26 2.01 9.10
CA GLY A 92 -0.67 1.46 10.09
C GLY A 92 -2.08 2.07 10.05
N ARG A 93 -2.21 3.37 9.72
CA ARG A 93 -3.53 4.05 9.64
C ARG A 93 -4.24 3.86 8.31
N ALA A 94 -3.53 3.74 7.19
CA ALA A 94 -4.13 3.45 5.89
C ALA A 94 -4.66 2.01 5.86
N LEU A 95 -3.95 1.05 6.48
CA LEU A 95 -4.48 -0.29 6.70
C LEU A 95 -5.73 -0.23 7.59
N LYS A 96 -5.69 0.56 8.68
CA LYS A 96 -6.82 0.76 9.58
C LYS A 96 -8.03 1.38 8.89
N VAL A 97 -7.86 2.36 7.99
CA VAL A 97 -8.97 3.00 7.25
C VAL A 97 -9.51 2.10 6.13
N ILE A 98 -8.67 1.29 5.49
CA ILE A 98 -9.13 0.27 4.52
C ILE A 98 -9.87 -0.88 5.23
N TYR A 99 -9.50 -1.22 6.48
CA TYR A 99 -10.17 -2.26 7.27
C TYR A 99 -11.33 -1.77 8.15
N ASN A 100 -11.41 -0.47 8.50
CA ASN A 100 -12.41 0.05 9.44
C ASN A 100 -13.79 0.33 8.85
N ASP A 101 -13.99 0.29 7.53
CA ASP A 101 -15.26 0.80 7.01
C ASP A 101 -16.44 -0.15 7.26
N GLU A 102 -16.25 -1.46 7.44
CA GLU A 102 -17.39 -2.38 7.62
C GLU A 102 -17.09 -3.62 8.49
N GLY A 103 -17.13 -3.42 9.80
CA GLY A 103 -17.24 -4.48 10.79
C GLY A 103 -16.81 -3.97 12.17
N GLU A 104 -17.68 -4.08 13.17
CA GLU A 104 -17.37 -3.76 14.56
C GLU A 104 -16.12 -4.52 15.02
N GLY A 105 -14.95 -3.90 14.87
CA GLY A 105 -13.75 -4.30 15.58
C GLY A 105 -13.93 -3.92 17.04
N MET A 106 -14.77 -4.65 17.77
CA MET A 106 -14.70 -4.63 19.22
C MET A 106 -13.26 -5.00 19.57
N ALA A 107 -12.58 -4.09 20.26
CA ALA A 107 -11.24 -4.26 20.81
C ALA A 107 -11.25 -5.49 21.73
N ASN A 108 -11.10 -6.68 21.14
CA ASN A 108 -10.99 -7.90 21.91
C ASN A 108 -9.54 -8.00 22.37
N PRO A 109 -9.27 -8.01 23.69
CA PRO A 109 -7.90 -8.05 24.21
C PRO A 109 -7.07 -9.20 23.65
N ASP A 110 -7.69 -10.32 23.27
CA ASP A 110 -6.98 -11.49 22.76
C ASP A 110 -6.58 -11.33 21.29
N TYR A 111 -7.38 -10.63 20.48
CA TYR A 111 -6.99 -10.27 19.11
C TYR A 111 -5.91 -9.18 19.11
N GLU A 112 -6.00 -8.20 20.01
CA GLU A 112 -4.98 -7.15 20.15
C GLU A 112 -3.61 -7.73 20.54
N LYS A 113 -3.57 -8.70 21.46
CA LYS A 113 -2.32 -9.43 21.78
C LYS A 113 -1.74 -10.12 20.56
N ALA A 114 -2.57 -10.70 19.69
CA ALA A 114 -2.11 -11.35 18.47
C ALA A 114 -1.47 -10.34 17.50
N GLU A 115 -2.10 -9.18 17.32
CA GLU A 115 -1.56 -8.09 16.51
C GLU A 115 -0.28 -7.49 17.12
N GLU A 116 -0.17 -7.42 18.44
CA GLU A 116 1.08 -7.02 19.11
C GLU A 116 2.22 -8.01 18.82
N LYS A 117 1.95 -9.32 18.88
CA LYS A 117 2.94 -10.34 18.51
C LYS A 117 3.35 -10.23 17.04
N TRP A 118 2.40 -9.96 16.15
CA TRP A 118 2.70 -9.72 14.73
C TRP A 118 3.59 -8.48 14.54
N ALA A 119 3.27 -7.36 15.19
CA ALA A 119 4.04 -6.12 15.11
C ALA A 119 5.48 -6.27 15.64
N ASN A 120 5.69 -7.19 16.58
CA ASN A 120 7.02 -7.54 17.10
C ASN A 120 7.80 -8.53 16.21
N GLY A 121 7.23 -8.95 15.08
CA GLY A 121 7.83 -9.93 14.16
C GLY A 121 7.62 -11.39 14.56
N ASN A 122 6.87 -11.67 15.62
CA ASN A 122 6.57 -13.01 16.11
C ASN A 122 5.36 -13.60 15.37
N PHE A 123 5.49 -13.77 14.05
CA PHE A 123 4.37 -14.11 13.15
C PHE A 123 3.69 -15.44 13.48
N LEU A 124 4.46 -16.48 13.81
CA LEU A 124 3.90 -17.79 14.15
C LEU A 124 3.10 -17.76 15.46
N GLU A 125 3.57 -16.99 16.46
CA GLU A 125 2.86 -16.81 17.71
C GLU A 125 1.58 -15.98 17.50
N ALA A 126 1.65 -14.94 16.66
CA ALA A 126 0.48 -14.16 16.26
C ALA A 126 -0.58 -15.04 15.59
N ILE A 127 -0.19 -15.88 14.62
CA ILE A 127 -1.09 -16.82 13.96
C ILE A 127 -1.73 -17.78 14.97
N GLN A 128 -0.95 -18.31 15.91
CA GLN A 128 -1.48 -19.21 16.93
C GLN A 128 -2.56 -18.53 17.77
N LEU A 129 -2.30 -17.31 18.25
CA LEU A 129 -3.27 -16.52 19.00
C LEU A 129 -4.52 -16.19 18.17
N MET A 130 -4.37 -15.86 16.89
CA MET A 130 -5.50 -15.63 15.97
C MET A 130 -6.35 -16.88 15.75
N ARG A 131 -5.73 -18.07 15.67
CA ARG A 131 -6.46 -19.34 15.57
C ARG A 131 -7.22 -19.65 16.87
N ASP A 132 -6.59 -19.41 18.02
CA ASP A 132 -7.23 -19.61 19.32
C ASP A 132 -8.38 -18.62 19.53
N TYR A 133 -8.26 -17.40 19.01
CA TYR A 133 -9.33 -16.42 18.94
C TYR A 133 -10.49 -16.90 18.05
N LEU A 134 -10.20 -17.43 16.86
CA LEU A 134 -11.22 -17.95 15.93
C LEU A 134 -11.99 -19.15 16.48
N LYS A 135 -11.36 -20.01 17.30
CA LYS A 135 -12.07 -21.11 17.97
C LYS A 135 -13.19 -20.60 18.88
N GLN A 136 -12.96 -19.46 19.54
CA GLN A 136 -13.94 -18.83 20.42
C GLN A 136 -14.90 -17.92 19.66
N ASN A 137 -14.46 -17.37 18.53
CA ASN A 137 -15.20 -16.42 17.72
C ASN A 137 -15.28 -16.87 16.24
N PRO A 138 -15.97 -17.99 15.91
CA PRO A 138 -15.96 -18.56 14.55
C PRO A 138 -16.61 -17.67 13.48
N ARG A 139 -17.30 -16.59 13.87
CA ARG A 139 -17.91 -15.62 12.95
C ARG A 139 -16.93 -14.55 12.48
N GLU A 140 -15.79 -14.42 13.14
CA GLU A 140 -14.80 -13.38 12.85
C GLU A 140 -13.89 -13.75 11.70
N GLN A 141 -14.50 -13.97 10.52
CA GLN A 141 -13.81 -14.44 9.31
C GLN A 141 -12.72 -13.47 8.81
N HIS A 142 -12.78 -12.21 9.24
CA HIS A 142 -11.71 -11.25 8.98
C HIS A 142 -10.37 -11.67 9.60
N VAL A 143 -10.40 -12.39 10.74
CA VAL A 143 -9.19 -12.93 11.38
C VAL A 143 -8.61 -14.08 10.57
N ALA A 144 -9.45 -14.91 9.94
CA ALA A 144 -8.98 -15.98 9.07
C ALA A 144 -8.28 -15.43 7.81
N LEU A 145 -8.81 -14.33 7.25
CA LEU A 145 -8.14 -13.58 6.18
C LEU A 145 -6.80 -13.00 6.66
N ARG A 146 -6.75 -12.44 7.88
CA ARG A 146 -5.52 -11.91 8.46
C ARG A 146 -4.43 -12.98 8.59
N ILE A 147 -4.78 -14.20 9.00
CA ILE A 147 -3.84 -15.34 9.04
C ILE A 147 -3.28 -15.65 7.65
N ALA A 148 -4.13 -15.70 6.62
CA ALA A 148 -3.71 -15.94 5.24
C ALA A 148 -2.72 -14.86 4.74
N GLU A 149 -3.00 -13.59 5.05
CA GLU A 149 -2.11 -12.47 4.72
C GLU A 149 -0.74 -12.56 5.39
N ILE A 150 -0.68 -12.98 6.67
CA ILE A 150 0.60 -13.15 7.38
C ILE A 150 1.43 -14.25 6.73
N TYR A 151 0.80 -15.38 6.34
CA TYR A 151 1.51 -16.41 5.60
C TYR A 151 2.01 -15.92 4.24
N GLU A 152 1.21 -15.11 3.53
CA GLU A 152 1.55 -14.59 2.20
C GLU A 152 2.69 -13.57 2.24
N LYS A 153 2.56 -12.55 3.10
CA LYS A 153 3.40 -11.34 3.07
C LYS A 153 4.60 -11.44 3.99
N ASP A 154 4.39 -11.92 5.22
CA ASP A 154 5.40 -11.88 6.27
C ASP A 154 6.26 -13.16 6.27
N LEU A 155 5.61 -14.33 6.17
CA LEU A 155 6.31 -15.62 6.18
C LEU A 155 6.69 -16.11 4.78
N GLN A 156 6.12 -15.52 3.73
CA GLN A 156 6.27 -15.95 2.33
C GLN A 156 5.99 -17.45 2.11
N ASN A 157 5.14 -18.03 2.95
CA ASN A 157 4.69 -19.41 2.81
C ASN A 157 3.41 -19.42 1.96
N PHE A 158 3.62 -19.38 0.65
CA PHE A 158 2.53 -19.27 -0.33
C PHE A 158 1.60 -20.48 -0.33
N LEU A 159 2.11 -21.67 0.02
CA LEU A 159 1.27 -22.87 0.13
C LEU A 159 0.33 -22.76 1.33
N ALA A 160 0.85 -22.40 2.50
CA ALA A 160 0.03 -22.19 3.69
C ALA A 160 -0.98 -21.06 3.47
N ALA A 161 -0.57 -19.94 2.87
CA ALA A 161 -1.47 -18.84 2.52
C ALA A 161 -2.62 -19.30 1.61
N ALA A 162 -2.31 -20.07 0.57
CA ALA A 162 -3.32 -20.58 -0.35
C ALA A 162 -4.34 -21.49 0.36
N LEU A 163 -3.88 -22.38 1.25
CA LEU A 163 -4.77 -23.24 2.04
C LEU A 163 -5.68 -22.42 2.97
N GLU A 164 -5.16 -21.39 3.62
CA GLU A 164 -5.99 -20.52 4.47
C GLU A 164 -7.04 -19.75 3.64
N TYR A 165 -6.65 -19.19 2.48
CA TYR A 165 -7.62 -18.56 1.59
C TYR A 165 -8.67 -19.56 1.09
N GLU A 166 -8.30 -20.79 0.74
CA GLU A 166 -9.25 -21.84 0.35
C GLU A 166 -10.27 -22.11 1.46
N GLU A 167 -9.84 -22.22 2.72
CA GLU A 167 -10.75 -22.42 3.87
C GLU A 167 -11.66 -21.21 4.07
N VAL A 168 -11.12 -19.99 3.97
CA VAL A 168 -11.90 -18.76 4.09
C VAL A 168 -13.00 -18.66 3.02
N LEU A 169 -12.71 -19.05 1.77
CA LEU A 169 -13.68 -18.99 0.68
C LEU A 169 -14.84 -20.00 0.80
N LYS A 170 -14.73 -20.98 1.71
CA LYS A 170 -15.84 -21.88 2.08
C LYS A 170 -16.84 -21.20 3.02
N GLN A 171 -16.45 -20.12 3.67
CA GLN A 171 -17.26 -19.41 4.64
C GLN A 171 -18.16 -18.38 3.96
N LYS A 172 -19.26 -18.00 4.65
CA LYS A 172 -20.18 -16.99 4.13
C LYS A 172 -19.58 -15.60 4.31
N LEU A 173 -18.99 -15.07 3.25
CA LEU A 173 -18.43 -13.72 3.18
C LEU A 173 -19.35 -12.77 2.39
N PRO A 174 -19.29 -11.46 2.66
CA PRO A 174 -19.84 -10.46 1.76
C PRO A 174 -19.27 -10.64 0.34
N PRO A 175 -20.09 -10.48 -0.72
CA PRO A 175 -19.68 -10.67 -2.12
C PRO A 175 -18.34 -10.01 -2.49
N GLU A 176 -18.17 -8.74 -2.12
CA GLU A 176 -16.95 -7.98 -2.44
C GLU A 176 -15.72 -8.58 -1.75
N ARG A 177 -15.82 -8.90 -0.45
CA ARG A 177 -14.72 -9.49 0.34
C ARG A 177 -14.37 -10.89 -0.16
N TRP A 178 -15.36 -11.70 -0.50
CA TRP A 178 -15.15 -13.01 -1.11
C TRP A 178 -14.39 -12.87 -2.44
N GLY A 179 -14.83 -11.96 -3.30
CA GLY A 179 -14.22 -11.70 -4.60
C GLY A 179 -12.75 -11.31 -4.48
N TRP A 180 -12.41 -10.39 -3.59
CA TRP A 180 -11.02 -9.98 -3.40
C TRP A 180 -10.14 -11.09 -2.81
N ALA A 181 -10.63 -11.85 -1.82
CA ALA A 181 -9.91 -13.00 -1.30
C ALA A 181 -9.66 -14.06 -2.39
N ALA A 182 -10.63 -14.30 -3.27
CA ALA A 182 -10.47 -15.20 -4.41
C ALA A 182 -9.44 -14.67 -5.44
N ILE A 183 -9.36 -13.35 -5.65
CA ILE A 183 -8.30 -12.74 -6.47
C ILE A 183 -6.92 -12.96 -5.85
N HIS A 184 -6.77 -12.81 -4.53
CA HIS A 184 -5.50 -13.10 -3.84
C HIS A 184 -5.08 -14.56 -4.03
N LEU A 185 -6.01 -15.50 -3.82
CA LEU A 185 -5.77 -16.92 -4.06
C LEU A 185 -5.39 -17.22 -5.52
N CYS A 186 -6.08 -16.62 -6.48
CA CYS A 186 -5.74 -16.74 -7.90
C CYS A 186 -4.30 -16.29 -8.17
N ASN A 187 -3.87 -15.16 -7.60
CA ASN A 187 -2.51 -14.66 -7.79
C ASN A 187 -1.47 -15.64 -7.21
N LEU A 188 -1.76 -16.25 -6.05
CA LEU A 188 -0.88 -17.27 -5.47
C LEU A 188 -0.77 -18.50 -6.37
N TYR A 189 -1.90 -19.00 -6.87
CA TYR A 189 -1.92 -20.12 -7.79
C TYR A 189 -1.10 -19.86 -9.05
N THR A 190 -1.28 -18.71 -9.70
CA THR A 190 -0.56 -18.39 -10.93
C THR A 190 0.92 -18.09 -10.69
N SER A 191 1.25 -17.25 -9.70
CA SER A 191 2.59 -16.67 -9.59
C SER A 191 3.57 -17.45 -8.72
N LYS A 192 3.08 -18.21 -7.73
CA LYS A 192 3.93 -18.87 -6.73
C LYS A 192 3.81 -20.39 -6.73
N LEU A 193 2.64 -20.91 -7.11
CA LEU A 193 2.34 -22.35 -7.02
C LEU A 193 2.27 -23.06 -8.38
N ASN A 194 2.35 -22.33 -9.50
CA ASN A 194 2.23 -22.86 -10.86
C ASN A 194 0.95 -23.71 -11.08
N GLN A 195 -0.15 -23.30 -10.44
CA GLN A 195 -1.47 -23.95 -10.53
C GLN A 195 -2.42 -23.14 -11.41
N SER A 196 -2.01 -22.86 -12.66
CA SER A 196 -2.75 -21.98 -13.58
C SER A 196 -4.18 -22.46 -13.84
N ASP A 197 -4.42 -23.77 -13.91
CA ASP A 197 -5.77 -24.31 -14.14
C ASP A 197 -6.72 -23.96 -12.99
N LYS A 198 -6.26 -24.08 -11.74
CA LYS A 198 -7.04 -23.68 -10.57
C LYS A 198 -7.29 -22.17 -10.54
N ALA A 199 -6.29 -21.39 -10.94
CA ALA A 199 -6.43 -19.95 -11.05
C ALA A 199 -7.53 -19.57 -12.06
N ILE A 200 -7.52 -20.18 -13.25
CA ILE A 200 -8.52 -19.94 -14.29
C ILE A 200 -9.92 -20.34 -13.84
N ALA A 201 -10.06 -21.54 -13.26
CA ALA A 201 -11.33 -22.00 -12.72
C ALA A 201 -11.88 -21.05 -11.64
N LEU A 202 -11.00 -20.52 -10.78
CA LEU A 202 -11.38 -19.56 -9.75
C LEU A 202 -11.80 -18.21 -10.36
N LEU A 203 -11.09 -17.71 -11.38
CA LEU A 203 -11.47 -16.49 -12.09
C LEU A 203 -12.85 -16.63 -12.76
N GLN A 204 -13.10 -17.75 -13.43
CA GLN A 204 -14.40 -18.05 -14.03
C GLN A 204 -15.51 -18.06 -12.96
N ARG A 205 -15.25 -18.66 -11.79
CA ARG A 205 -16.18 -18.66 -10.66
C ARG A 205 -16.47 -17.26 -10.13
N ILE A 206 -15.47 -16.39 -9.98
CA ILE A 206 -15.67 -14.99 -9.57
C ILE A 206 -16.63 -14.29 -10.54
N VAL A 207 -16.44 -14.49 -11.85
CA VAL A 207 -17.30 -13.87 -12.87
C VAL A 207 -18.71 -14.43 -12.85
N ALA A 208 -18.86 -15.74 -12.70
CA ALA A 208 -20.15 -16.42 -12.70
C ALA A 208 -20.99 -16.11 -11.44
N ASP A 209 -20.38 -16.23 -10.26
CA ASP A 209 -21.08 -16.15 -8.98
C ASP A 209 -21.17 -14.70 -8.45
N TYR A 210 -20.21 -13.84 -8.80
CA TYR A 210 -20.02 -12.51 -8.21
C TYR A 210 -19.84 -11.39 -9.25
N GLY A 211 -20.46 -11.54 -10.43
CA GLY A 211 -20.26 -10.70 -11.61
C GLY A 211 -20.37 -9.18 -11.44
N ALA A 212 -21.13 -8.72 -10.43
CA ALA A 212 -21.35 -7.30 -10.12
C ALA A 212 -20.24 -6.65 -9.26
N THR A 213 -19.31 -7.44 -8.72
CA THR A 213 -18.23 -6.95 -7.84
C THR A 213 -17.06 -6.33 -8.62
N GLY A 214 -16.26 -5.49 -7.95
CA GLY A 214 -15.01 -4.98 -8.53
C GLY A 214 -14.01 -6.11 -8.82
N ALA A 215 -14.01 -7.15 -7.98
CA ALA A 215 -13.22 -8.35 -8.18
C ALA A 215 -13.58 -9.09 -9.49
N ALA A 216 -14.87 -9.17 -9.84
CA ALA A 216 -15.30 -9.79 -11.08
C ALA A 216 -14.89 -9.00 -12.33
N GLU A 217 -14.85 -7.67 -12.25
CA GLU A 217 -14.28 -6.86 -13.33
C GLU A 217 -12.80 -7.18 -13.56
N LYS A 218 -12.03 -7.28 -12.46
CA LYS A 218 -10.62 -7.68 -12.53
C LYS A 218 -10.47 -9.10 -13.09
N ALA A 219 -11.34 -10.03 -12.69
CA ALA A 219 -11.32 -11.39 -13.19
C ALA A 219 -11.61 -11.48 -14.70
N ARG A 220 -12.60 -10.72 -15.20
CA ARG A 220 -12.89 -10.62 -16.65
C ARG A 220 -11.69 -10.10 -17.43
N LYS A 221 -11.05 -9.02 -16.96
CA LYS A 221 -9.84 -8.47 -17.59
C LYS A 221 -8.72 -9.51 -17.64
N ARG A 222 -8.55 -10.29 -16.57
CA ARG A 222 -7.50 -11.33 -16.53
C ARG A 222 -7.81 -12.51 -17.46
N LEU A 223 -9.06 -12.94 -17.54
CA LEU A 223 -9.47 -13.99 -18.47
C LEU A 223 -9.27 -13.55 -19.93
N ALA A 224 -9.68 -12.33 -20.29
CA ALA A 224 -9.46 -11.78 -21.63
C ALA A 224 -7.96 -11.74 -22.00
N GLN A 225 -7.08 -11.34 -21.07
CA GLN A 225 -5.63 -11.38 -21.30
C GLN A 225 -5.12 -12.80 -21.57
N LEU A 226 -5.64 -13.81 -20.87
CA LEU A 226 -5.22 -15.19 -21.08
C LEU A 226 -5.70 -15.72 -22.44
N GLU A 227 -6.89 -15.33 -22.90
CA GLU A 227 -7.38 -15.62 -24.24
C GLU A 227 -6.50 -14.98 -25.32
N ASP A 228 -6.12 -13.71 -25.15
CA ASP A 228 -5.21 -13.00 -26.04
C ASP A 228 -3.81 -13.64 -26.09
N GLU A 229 -3.33 -14.18 -24.96
CA GLU A 229 -2.08 -14.94 -24.84
C GLU A 229 -2.19 -16.36 -25.45
N GLY A 230 -3.35 -16.74 -25.98
CA GLY A 230 -3.58 -18.04 -26.60
C GLY A 230 -3.74 -19.20 -25.61
N VAL A 231 -3.97 -18.90 -24.33
CA VAL A 231 -4.27 -19.93 -23.32
C VAL A 231 -5.71 -20.39 -23.54
N ALA A 232 -5.87 -21.64 -23.97
CA ALA A 232 -7.18 -22.25 -24.11
C ALA A 232 -7.88 -22.29 -22.74
N LEU A 233 -8.89 -21.45 -22.54
CA LEU A 233 -9.71 -21.52 -21.35
C LEU A 233 -10.48 -22.85 -21.37
N PRO A 234 -10.52 -23.59 -20.25
CA PRO A 234 -11.42 -24.73 -20.15
C PRO A 234 -12.84 -24.21 -20.38
N SER A 235 -13.51 -24.74 -21.41
CA SER A 235 -14.92 -24.44 -21.66
C SER A 235 -15.70 -24.80 -20.41
N ALA A 236 -16.55 -23.87 -19.96
CA ALA A 236 -17.51 -24.15 -18.91
C ALA A 236 -18.42 -25.29 -19.40
N GLU A 237 -18.09 -26.54 -19.06
CA GLU A 237 -18.98 -27.65 -19.28
C GLU A 237 -20.26 -27.35 -18.50
N PRO A 238 -21.43 -27.33 -19.17
CA PRO A 238 -22.69 -27.21 -18.44
C PRO A 238 -22.74 -28.34 -17.41
N PRO A 239 -23.22 -28.07 -16.18
CA PRO A 239 -23.31 -29.10 -15.16
C PRO A 239 -24.04 -30.31 -15.76
N PRO A 240 -23.53 -31.54 -15.57
CA PRO A 240 -24.18 -32.73 -16.09
C PRO A 240 -25.63 -32.70 -15.62
N ALA A 241 -26.55 -32.74 -16.58
CA ALA A 241 -27.98 -32.71 -16.31
C ALA A 241 -28.26 -33.74 -15.21
N PRO A 242 -29.00 -33.38 -14.14
CA PRO A 242 -29.27 -34.30 -13.05
C PRO A 242 -29.82 -35.59 -13.63
N ALA A 243 -29.09 -36.68 -13.43
CA ALA A 243 -29.50 -37.99 -13.88
C ALA A 243 -30.92 -38.21 -13.37
N ALA A 244 -31.84 -38.46 -14.30
CA ALA A 244 -33.24 -38.74 -13.97
C ALA A 244 -33.24 -39.78 -12.83
N PRO A 245 -33.99 -39.53 -11.73
CA PRO A 245 -33.98 -40.45 -10.60
C PRO A 245 -34.31 -41.84 -11.12
N ALA A 246 -33.41 -42.79 -10.85
CA ALA A 246 -33.65 -44.19 -11.15
C ALA A 246 -34.99 -44.56 -10.52
N SER A 247 -35.94 -44.94 -11.37
CA SER A 247 -37.26 -45.38 -10.95
C SER A 247 -37.09 -46.55 -9.99
N ASN A 248 -37.31 -46.32 -8.68
CA ASN A 248 -37.35 -47.34 -7.64
C ASN A 248 -38.60 -48.24 -7.74
N LEU A 249 -39.30 -48.22 -8.88
CA LEU A 249 -40.48 -49.04 -9.10
C LEU A 249 -40.04 -50.44 -9.58
N PRO A 250 -40.58 -51.51 -8.96
CA PRO A 250 -40.33 -52.87 -9.40
C PRO A 250 -40.80 -53.06 -10.85
N PRO A 251 -40.20 -54.02 -11.59
CA PRO A 251 -40.52 -54.27 -12.98
C PRO A 251 -42.02 -54.54 -13.15
N GLY A 252 -42.74 -53.62 -13.81
CA GLY A 252 -44.19 -53.69 -14.05
C GLY A 252 -44.97 -52.39 -13.82
N PHE A 253 -44.40 -51.38 -13.15
CA PHE A 253 -45.13 -50.16 -12.74
C PHE A 253 -44.72 -48.87 -13.46
N ALA A 254 -43.97 -48.94 -14.56
CA ALA A 254 -43.69 -47.74 -15.35
C ALA A 254 -44.95 -47.28 -16.11
N PRO A 255 -45.28 -45.97 -16.13
CA PRO A 255 -46.42 -45.47 -16.88
C PRO A 255 -46.20 -45.67 -18.39
N LYS A 256 -47.20 -46.25 -19.07
CA LYS A 256 -47.25 -46.24 -20.54
C LYS A 256 -47.48 -44.80 -21.00
N LYS A 257 -46.70 -44.39 -22.00
CA LYS A 257 -46.67 -43.06 -22.61
C LYS A 257 -48.06 -42.55 -22.99
#